data_AF-A0A3B1J4Z4-F1
#
_entry.id   AF-A0A3B1J4Z4-F1
#
_cell.length_a   1.000
_cell.length_b   1.000
_cell.length_c   1.000
_cell.angle_alpha   90.00
_cell.angle_beta   90.00
_cell.angle_gamma   90.00
#
_symmetry.space_group_name_H-M   'P 1'
#
loop_
_entity.id
_entity.type
_entity.pdbx_description
1 polymer ?
#
loop_
_entity_poly.entity_id
_entity_poly.type
_entity_poly.pdbx_seq_one_letter_code
_entity_poly.pdbx_strand_id
1 'polypeptide(L)'
;MLKGRSSSREDRRKLAVAAAALQDHITRSLSGSEGPNIFPAAPSRSHRARQHRHTGFILGEEQEYILEPEAPPLTLAQRLGLVAAPAGRLTAEEWAEVKSRSLQEGDSAQPCVICTEEFRLQPQVLLSCSHVFHMVCLKSLERFSGRRCCPLCRREPYETRVIHDGAKLYREKCAVRIQTCWRGFAARKSYRAVRKLIPPNHPQLRRRYFEEKFQEINESLVRSCCSDVEVFLLDVDQTVAASRDVFRLFDQQQKSVLEEEGEEEEWRKAREKAVQRDISDCPICLTPLHSTSRQVLLLSCSHLLHESCLQAFERFCPGETPPAPCAAADTPPGLCGAPTHILQKIRNVESTKTCG
;
A
#
# COMPACT_ATOMS: atom_id res chain seq x y z
N MET A 1 -74.32 -74.39 -22.85
CA MET A 1 -73.30 -74.31 -23.92
C MET A 1 -73.13 -72.86 -24.33
N LEU A 2 -72.04 -72.21 -23.91
CA LEU A 2 -71.74 -70.82 -24.27
C LEU A 2 -71.04 -70.82 -25.64
N LYS A 3 -71.69 -70.20 -26.62
CA LYS A 3 -71.25 -70.13 -28.02
C LYS A 3 -70.09 -69.14 -28.12
N GLY A 4 -68.88 -69.65 -28.33
CA GLY A 4 -67.67 -68.85 -28.48
C GLY A 4 -67.75 -67.94 -29.70
N ARG A 5 -67.70 -66.63 -29.49
CA ARG A 5 -67.55 -65.62 -30.55
C ARG A 5 -66.21 -65.85 -31.26
N SER A 6 -66.23 -66.24 -32.52
CA SER A 6 -65.04 -66.32 -33.37
C SER A 6 -64.54 -64.90 -33.67
N SER A 7 -63.53 -64.45 -32.92
CA SER A 7 -62.83 -63.18 -33.18
C SER A 7 -62.25 -63.17 -34.61
N SER A 8 -62.50 -62.08 -35.35
CA SER A 8 -62.04 -61.92 -36.72
C SER A 8 -60.50 -61.94 -36.78
N ARG A 9 -59.91 -62.31 -37.92
CA ARG A 9 -58.44 -62.32 -38.11
C ARG A 9 -57.84 -60.92 -37.88
N GLU A 10 -58.63 -59.88 -38.13
CA GLU A 10 -58.24 -58.49 -37.96
C GLU A 10 -58.22 -58.07 -36.49
N ASP A 11 -59.18 -58.52 -35.69
CA ASP A 11 -59.21 -58.26 -34.24
C ASP A 11 -58.01 -58.91 -33.53
N ARG A 12 -57.65 -60.14 -33.92
CA ARG A 12 -56.45 -60.82 -33.40
C ARG A 12 -55.15 -60.10 -33.76
N ARG A 13 -55.08 -59.51 -34.95
CA ARG A 13 -53.92 -58.69 -35.36
C ARG A 13 -53.85 -57.38 -34.56
N LYS A 14 -54.98 -56.69 -34.35
CA LYS A 14 -55.05 -55.48 -33.52
C LYS A 14 -54.65 -55.76 -32.07
N LEU A 15 -55.12 -56.88 -31.49
CA LEU A 15 -54.71 -57.36 -30.17
C LEU A 15 -53.21 -57.66 -30.08
N ALA A 16 -52.63 -58.33 -31.09
CA ALA A 16 -51.20 -58.62 -31.13
C ALA A 16 -50.33 -57.35 -31.20
N VAL A 17 -50.74 -56.35 -31.99
CA VAL A 17 -50.04 -55.06 -32.08
C VAL A 17 -50.15 -54.29 -30.76
N ALA A 18 -51.32 -54.27 -30.12
CA ALA A 18 -51.51 -53.62 -28.82
C ALA A 18 -50.67 -54.29 -27.71
N ALA A 19 -50.62 -55.62 -27.69
CA ALA A 19 -49.80 -56.38 -26.74
C ALA A 19 -48.30 -56.11 -26.94
N ALA A 20 -47.82 -56.12 -28.19
CA ALA A 20 -46.42 -55.80 -28.51
C ALA A 20 -46.06 -54.36 -28.13
N ALA A 21 -46.97 -53.40 -28.40
CA ALA A 21 -46.79 -52.00 -28.01
C ALA A 21 -46.66 -51.83 -26.49
N LEU A 22 -47.51 -52.51 -25.70
CA LEU A 22 -47.45 -52.49 -24.23
C LEU A 22 -46.18 -53.16 -23.69
N GLN A 23 -45.74 -54.27 -24.29
CA GLN A 23 -44.55 -54.98 -23.86
C GLN A 23 -43.27 -54.16 -24.10
N ASP A 24 -43.16 -53.48 -25.24
CA ASP A 24 -42.09 -52.50 -25.51
C ASP A 24 -42.12 -51.34 -24.50
N HIS A 25 -43.30 -50.79 -24.22
CA HIS A 25 -43.47 -49.69 -23.26
C HIS A 25 -43.02 -50.07 -21.84
N ILE A 26 -43.39 -51.26 -21.36
CA ILE A 26 -42.98 -51.76 -20.04
C ILE A 26 -41.46 -51.95 -20.00
N THR A 27 -40.88 -52.56 -21.04
CA THR A 27 -39.43 -52.80 -21.13
C THR A 27 -38.63 -51.50 -21.08
N ARG A 28 -39.07 -50.46 -21.82
CA ARG A 28 -38.46 -49.13 -21.81
C ARG A 28 -38.62 -48.41 -20.48
N SER A 29 -39.79 -48.53 -19.85
CA SER A 29 -40.08 -47.87 -18.57
C SER A 29 -39.23 -48.44 -17.42
N LEU A 30 -39.03 -49.77 -17.40
CA LEU A 30 -38.17 -50.44 -16.43
C LEU A 30 -36.68 -50.09 -16.65
N SER A 31 -36.27 -49.92 -17.90
CA SER A 31 -34.89 -49.54 -18.27
C SER A 31 -34.56 -48.07 -17.95
N GLY A 32 -35.57 -47.19 -17.93
CA GLY A 32 -35.41 -45.76 -17.63
C GLY A 32 -35.55 -45.37 -16.15
N SER A 33 -35.79 -46.35 -15.26
CA SER A 33 -35.98 -46.14 -13.82
C SER A 33 -34.67 -45.93 -13.05
N GLU A 34 -33.51 -46.13 -13.67
CA GLU A 34 -32.27 -45.59 -13.11
C GLU A 34 -32.23 -44.10 -13.42
N GLY A 35 -32.55 -43.29 -12.40
CA GLY A 35 -32.58 -41.84 -12.53
C GLY A 35 -31.34 -41.36 -13.27
N PRO A 36 -31.47 -40.49 -14.29
CA PRO A 36 -30.32 -40.13 -15.08
C PRO A 36 -29.32 -39.46 -14.12
N ASN A 37 -28.14 -40.05 -13.98
CA ASN A 37 -26.93 -39.36 -13.54
C ASN A 37 -26.61 -38.34 -14.64
N ILE A 38 -27.44 -37.30 -14.73
CA ILE A 38 -27.17 -36.13 -15.52
C ILE A 38 -25.98 -35.50 -14.81
N PHE A 39 -24.91 -35.26 -15.56
CA PHE A 39 -23.68 -34.52 -15.24
C PHE A 39 -22.42 -35.39 -15.05
N PRO A 40 -21.37 -35.16 -15.87
CA PRO A 40 -20.08 -35.82 -15.75
C PRO A 40 -19.43 -35.49 -14.40
N ALA A 41 -18.69 -36.47 -13.87
CA ALA A 41 -17.86 -36.31 -12.68
C ALA A 41 -16.97 -35.06 -12.80
N ALA A 42 -17.06 -34.17 -11.82
CA ALA A 42 -16.15 -33.04 -11.72
C ALA A 42 -14.72 -33.57 -11.48
N PRO A 43 -13.69 -33.06 -12.17
CA PRO A 43 -12.32 -33.40 -11.82
C PRO A 43 -12.02 -32.89 -10.41
N SER A 44 -11.36 -33.75 -9.64
CA SER A 44 -10.91 -33.52 -8.27
C SER A 44 -10.11 -32.21 -8.17
N ARG A 45 -10.56 -31.33 -7.28
CA ARG A 45 -9.87 -30.09 -6.92
C ARG A 45 -8.53 -30.41 -6.25
N SER A 46 -7.43 -30.20 -6.95
CA SER A 46 -6.17 -29.85 -6.28
C SER A 46 -6.18 -28.35 -5.97
N HIS A 47 -5.95 -28.01 -4.71
CA HIS A 47 -5.74 -26.64 -4.27
C HIS A 47 -4.44 -26.12 -4.89
N ARG A 48 -4.55 -25.27 -5.92
CA ARG A 48 -3.48 -24.33 -6.27
C ARG A 48 -4.09 -22.98 -6.59
N ALA A 49 -3.81 -22.01 -5.71
CA ALA A 49 -4.11 -20.60 -5.91
C ALA A 49 -3.56 -20.16 -7.28
N ARG A 50 -4.44 -19.73 -8.18
CA ARG A 50 -4.05 -19.22 -9.48
C ARG A 50 -4.72 -17.87 -9.71
N GLN A 51 -3.85 -16.88 -9.84
CA GLN A 51 -4.10 -15.46 -10.02
C GLN A 51 -5.12 -15.20 -11.14
N HIS A 52 -6.05 -14.29 -10.87
CA HIS A 52 -6.99 -13.74 -11.84
C HIS A 52 -6.23 -13.13 -13.03
N ARG A 53 -6.21 -13.85 -14.15
CA ARG A 53 -5.97 -13.24 -15.46
C ARG A 53 -7.31 -12.77 -16.01
N HIS A 54 -7.41 -11.45 -16.21
CA HIS A 54 -8.46 -10.82 -17.00
C HIS A 54 -8.50 -11.44 -18.39
N THR A 55 -9.49 -12.30 -18.65
CA THR A 55 -9.90 -12.68 -20.00
C THR A 55 -11.02 -11.76 -20.45
N GLY A 56 -10.87 -11.25 -21.67
CA GLY A 56 -11.63 -10.16 -22.27
C GLY A 56 -13.14 -10.32 -22.18
N PHE A 57 -13.77 -9.15 -22.03
CA PHE A 57 -15.20 -8.91 -22.07
C PHE A 57 -15.70 -9.18 -23.50
N ILE A 58 -16.23 -10.37 -23.75
CA ILE A 58 -17.10 -10.59 -24.91
C ILE A 58 -18.53 -10.32 -24.41
N LEU A 59 -19.14 -9.25 -24.89
CA LEU A 59 -20.58 -9.00 -24.83
C LEU A 59 -21.29 -10.03 -25.72
N GLY A 60 -21.28 -11.29 -25.30
CA GLY A 60 -22.25 -12.27 -25.77
C GLY A 60 -23.52 -12.07 -24.97
N GLU A 61 -24.66 -11.93 -25.63
CA GLU A 61 -25.95 -12.00 -24.96
C GLU A 61 -26.01 -13.32 -24.18
N GLU A 62 -26.15 -13.24 -22.85
CA GLU A 62 -26.26 -14.40 -21.98
C GLU A 62 -27.58 -15.11 -22.33
N GLN A 63 -27.49 -16.14 -23.19
CA GLN A 63 -28.66 -16.81 -23.75
C GLN A 63 -29.29 -17.74 -22.70
N GLU A 64 -30.59 -17.59 -22.49
CA GLU A 64 -31.36 -18.45 -21.59
C GLU A 64 -31.58 -19.83 -22.21
N TYR A 65 -31.37 -20.88 -21.42
CA TYR A 65 -31.56 -22.26 -21.86
C TYR A 65 -32.22 -23.10 -20.76
N ILE A 66 -32.86 -24.19 -21.17
CA ILE A 66 -33.55 -25.13 -20.27
C ILE A 66 -32.56 -26.24 -19.88
N LEU A 67 -32.51 -26.60 -18.60
CA LEU A 67 -31.51 -27.55 -18.07
C LEU A 67 -31.86 -29.01 -18.32
N GLU A 68 -33.15 -29.38 -18.40
CA GLU A 68 -33.51 -30.79 -18.66
C GLU A 68 -33.29 -31.16 -20.15
N PRO A 69 -32.68 -32.35 -20.43
CA PRO A 69 -32.52 -32.87 -21.78
C PRO A 69 -33.88 -33.09 -22.47
N GLU A 70 -33.88 -33.16 -23.80
CA GLU A 70 -35.10 -33.38 -24.60
C GLU A 70 -35.86 -34.64 -24.15
N ALA A 71 -37.20 -34.56 -24.16
CA ALA A 71 -38.04 -35.67 -23.74
C ALA A 71 -37.82 -36.89 -24.67
N PRO A 72 -37.73 -38.11 -24.13
CA PRO A 72 -37.57 -39.30 -24.95
C PRO A 72 -38.76 -39.45 -25.92
N PRO A 73 -38.54 -39.99 -27.12
CA PRO A 73 -39.60 -40.15 -28.11
C PRO A 73 -40.73 -41.04 -27.56
N LEU A 74 -41.97 -40.67 -27.86
CA LEU A 74 -43.16 -41.40 -27.41
C LEU A 74 -43.12 -42.87 -27.87
N THR A 75 -43.39 -43.77 -26.93
CA THR A 75 -43.51 -45.20 -27.22
C THR A 75 -44.72 -45.49 -28.10
N LEU A 76 -44.70 -46.62 -28.81
CA LEU A 76 -45.83 -47.03 -29.66
C LEU A 76 -47.14 -47.14 -28.85
N ALA A 77 -47.08 -47.64 -27.60
CA ALA A 77 -48.25 -47.71 -26.72
C ALA A 77 -48.85 -46.33 -26.41
N GLN A 78 -48.00 -45.32 -26.20
CA GLN A 78 -48.44 -43.94 -25.97
C GLN A 78 -49.05 -43.33 -27.23
N ARG A 79 -48.45 -43.57 -28.40
CA ARG A 79 -48.99 -43.11 -29.70
C ARG A 79 -50.34 -43.75 -30.04
N LEU A 80 -50.55 -45.00 -29.64
CA LEU A 80 -51.81 -45.72 -29.82
C LEU A 80 -52.86 -45.40 -28.75
N GLY A 81 -52.55 -44.56 -27.76
CA GLY A 81 -53.45 -44.21 -26.66
C GLY A 81 -53.72 -45.37 -25.69
N LEU A 82 -52.92 -46.44 -25.73
CA LEU A 82 -52.99 -47.56 -24.78
C LEU A 82 -52.41 -47.18 -23.41
N VAL A 83 -51.50 -46.20 -23.40
CA VAL A 83 -50.92 -45.59 -22.20
C VAL A 83 -50.96 -44.07 -22.37
N ALA A 84 -51.21 -43.32 -21.30
CA ALA A 84 -51.16 -41.86 -21.35
C ALA A 84 -49.76 -41.38 -21.75
N ALA A 85 -49.70 -40.43 -22.69
CA ALA A 85 -48.45 -39.76 -23.00
C ALA A 85 -47.96 -38.96 -21.77
N PRO A 86 -46.64 -38.84 -21.54
CA PRO A 86 -46.12 -37.97 -20.50
C PRO A 86 -46.59 -36.53 -20.75
N ALA A 87 -46.79 -35.75 -19.68
CA ALA A 87 -47.05 -34.33 -19.83
C ALA A 87 -45.95 -33.69 -20.69
N GLY A 88 -46.36 -32.90 -21.70
CA GLY A 88 -45.42 -32.19 -22.56
C GLY A 88 -44.62 -31.17 -21.77
N ARG A 89 -43.43 -30.83 -22.27
CA ARG A 89 -42.64 -29.73 -21.71
C ARG A 89 -43.36 -28.41 -21.88
N LEU A 90 -43.12 -27.48 -20.97
CA LEU A 90 -43.53 -26.10 -21.14
C LEU A 90 -42.95 -25.53 -22.44
N THR A 91 -43.84 -25.00 -23.27
CA THR A 91 -43.53 -24.30 -24.50
C THR A 91 -42.78 -23.00 -24.21
N ALA A 92 -42.14 -22.42 -25.23
CA ALA A 92 -41.43 -21.14 -25.08
C ALA A 92 -42.38 -19.99 -24.65
N GLU A 93 -43.64 -20.04 -25.10
CA GLU A 93 -44.70 -19.10 -24.74
C GLU A 93 -45.10 -19.23 -23.27
N GLU A 94 -45.35 -20.45 -22.79
CA GLU A 94 -45.65 -20.70 -21.37
C GLU A 94 -44.48 -20.28 -20.47
N TRP A 95 -43.23 -20.50 -20.90
CA TRP A 95 -42.08 -19.98 -20.17
C TRP A 95 -42.00 -18.45 -20.16
N ALA A 96 -42.43 -17.79 -21.24
CA ALA A 96 -42.51 -16.33 -21.27
C ALA A 96 -43.55 -15.82 -20.28
N GLU A 97 -44.68 -16.52 -20.11
CA GLU A 97 -45.69 -16.21 -19.10
C GLU A 97 -45.17 -16.44 -17.67
N VAL A 98 -44.50 -17.56 -17.42
CA VAL A 98 -43.87 -17.86 -16.12
C VAL A 98 -42.82 -16.80 -15.78
N LYS A 99 -42.01 -16.39 -16.76
CA LYS A 99 -41.03 -15.32 -16.60
C LYS A 99 -41.70 -13.97 -16.33
N SER A 100 -42.76 -13.64 -17.07
CA SER A 100 -43.54 -12.41 -16.87
C SER A 100 -44.09 -12.32 -15.44
N ARG A 101 -44.63 -13.43 -14.92
CA ARG A 101 -45.12 -13.51 -13.54
C ARG A 101 -44.00 -13.27 -12.52
N SER A 102 -42.86 -13.93 -12.68
CA SER A 102 -41.72 -13.76 -11.77
C SER A 102 -41.16 -12.32 -11.79
N LEU A 103 -41.17 -11.67 -12.96
CA LEU A 103 -40.80 -10.26 -13.09
C LEU A 103 -41.81 -9.32 -12.39
N GLN A 104 -43.10 -9.62 -12.47
CA GLN A 104 -44.15 -8.85 -11.80
C GLN A 104 -44.07 -8.98 -10.27
N GLU A 105 -43.77 -10.18 -9.77
CA GLU A 105 -43.56 -10.46 -8.34
C GLU A 105 -42.21 -9.91 -7.84
N GLY A 106 -41.25 -9.70 -8.75
CA GLY A 106 -39.95 -9.13 -8.44
C GLY A 106 -39.00 -10.15 -7.77
N ASP A 107 -39.16 -11.45 -8.04
CA ASP A 107 -38.39 -12.50 -7.37
C ASP A 107 -36.88 -12.33 -7.54
N SER A 108 -36.44 -11.91 -8.73
CA SER A 108 -35.02 -11.68 -9.03
C SER A 108 -34.42 -10.47 -8.29
N ALA A 109 -35.26 -9.60 -7.72
CA ALA A 109 -34.82 -8.48 -6.88
C ALA A 109 -34.69 -8.87 -5.40
N GLN A 110 -35.43 -9.90 -4.97
CA GLN A 110 -35.35 -10.44 -3.62
C GLN A 110 -34.14 -11.37 -3.45
N PRO A 111 -33.62 -11.55 -2.23
CA PRO A 111 -32.54 -12.52 -1.99
C PRO A 111 -33.02 -13.96 -2.20
N CYS A 112 -32.10 -14.85 -2.56
CA CYS A 112 -32.42 -16.27 -2.69
C CYS A 112 -32.84 -16.84 -1.33
N VAL A 113 -33.98 -17.53 -1.26
CA VAL A 113 -34.50 -18.03 0.03
C VAL A 113 -33.69 -19.19 0.64
N ILE A 114 -32.79 -19.80 -0.13
CA ILE A 114 -31.97 -20.92 0.33
C ILE A 114 -30.72 -20.41 1.06
N CYS A 115 -29.99 -19.47 0.46
CA CYS A 115 -28.75 -18.92 1.03
C CYS A 115 -28.91 -17.52 1.63
N THR A 116 -30.06 -16.87 1.45
CA THR A 116 -30.39 -15.49 1.88
C THR A 116 -29.53 -14.38 1.24
N GLU A 117 -28.77 -14.70 0.20
CA GLU A 117 -27.92 -13.74 -0.52
C GLU A 117 -28.60 -13.18 -1.77
N GLU A 118 -28.26 -11.95 -2.16
CA GLU A 118 -28.63 -11.38 -3.46
C GLU A 118 -28.03 -12.18 -4.62
N PHE A 119 -28.74 -12.25 -5.75
CA PHE A 119 -28.29 -13.04 -6.91
C PHE A 119 -27.01 -12.52 -7.57
N ARG A 120 -26.81 -11.20 -7.63
CA ARG A 120 -25.64 -10.55 -8.24
C ARG A 120 -25.32 -11.17 -9.61
N LEU A 121 -24.07 -11.55 -9.87
CA LEU A 121 -23.62 -12.15 -11.13
C LEU A 121 -23.72 -13.69 -11.17
N GLN A 122 -24.30 -14.32 -10.15
CA GLN A 122 -24.40 -15.78 -10.09
C GLN A 122 -25.54 -16.28 -10.99
N PRO A 123 -25.40 -17.48 -11.60
CA PRO A 123 -26.42 -18.06 -12.45
C PRO A 123 -27.69 -18.36 -11.64
N GLN A 124 -28.83 -17.91 -12.17
CA GLN A 124 -30.14 -18.08 -11.57
C GLN A 124 -30.95 -19.10 -12.35
N VAL A 125 -31.86 -19.76 -11.66
CA VAL A 125 -32.80 -20.70 -12.26
C VAL A 125 -34.23 -20.30 -11.90
N LEU A 126 -35.08 -20.25 -12.91
CA LEU A 126 -36.52 -20.08 -12.81
C LEU A 126 -37.18 -21.46 -12.91
N LEU A 127 -38.03 -21.76 -11.94
CA LEU A 127 -38.83 -22.98 -11.94
C LEU A 127 -40.16 -22.77 -12.69
N SER A 128 -40.76 -23.86 -13.18
CA SER A 128 -42.13 -23.84 -13.76
C SER A 128 -43.19 -23.24 -12.82
N CYS A 129 -42.94 -23.30 -11.51
CA CYS A 129 -43.78 -22.69 -10.48
C CYS A 129 -43.47 -21.21 -10.19
N SER A 130 -42.87 -20.48 -11.14
CA SER A 130 -42.44 -19.07 -11.07
C SER A 130 -41.38 -18.66 -10.04
N HIS A 131 -40.97 -19.54 -9.12
CA HIS A 131 -39.94 -19.21 -8.14
C HIS A 131 -38.51 -19.22 -8.69
N VAL A 132 -37.66 -18.34 -8.17
CA VAL A 132 -36.26 -18.15 -8.59
C VAL A 132 -35.26 -18.50 -7.48
N PHE A 133 -34.19 -19.22 -7.83
CA PHE A 133 -33.08 -19.57 -6.92
C PHE A 133 -31.73 -19.48 -7.63
N HIS A 134 -30.62 -19.49 -6.87
CA HIS A 134 -29.32 -19.74 -7.50
C HIS A 134 -29.28 -21.18 -8.00
N MET A 135 -28.68 -21.39 -9.18
CA MET A 135 -28.48 -22.72 -9.74
C MET A 135 -27.77 -23.66 -8.76
N VAL A 136 -26.74 -23.15 -8.07
CA VAL A 136 -25.95 -23.92 -7.11
C VAL A 136 -26.78 -24.28 -5.87
N CYS A 137 -27.56 -23.34 -5.35
CA CYS A 137 -28.38 -23.52 -4.15
C CYS A 137 -29.50 -24.54 -4.38
N LEU A 138 -30.19 -24.46 -5.53
CA LEU A 138 -31.19 -25.45 -5.91
C LEU A 138 -30.56 -26.84 -6.05
N LYS A 139 -29.42 -26.92 -6.75
CA LYS A 139 -28.69 -28.19 -6.96
C LYS A 139 -28.22 -28.81 -5.66
N SER A 140 -27.76 -28.02 -4.68
CA SER A 140 -27.40 -28.54 -3.36
C SER A 140 -28.62 -29.05 -2.59
N LEU A 141 -29.76 -28.38 -2.72
CA LEU A 141 -30.99 -28.81 -2.06
C LEU A 141 -31.50 -30.13 -2.65
N GLU A 142 -31.57 -30.25 -3.97
CA GLU A 142 -31.98 -31.49 -4.66
C GLU A 142 -31.08 -32.67 -4.26
N ARG A 143 -29.76 -32.44 -4.14
CA ARG A 143 -28.81 -33.46 -3.69
C ARG A 143 -29.01 -33.86 -2.23
N PHE A 144 -29.38 -32.92 -1.37
CA PHE A 144 -29.57 -33.16 0.06
C PHE A 144 -30.93 -33.83 0.36
N SER A 145 -32.01 -33.38 -0.30
CA SER A 145 -33.35 -33.91 -0.11
C SER A 145 -33.58 -35.24 -0.85
N GLY A 146 -32.82 -35.49 -1.91
CA GLY A 146 -33.07 -36.59 -2.85
C GLY A 146 -34.38 -36.44 -3.64
N ARG A 147 -35.01 -35.25 -3.61
CA ARG A 147 -36.28 -34.95 -4.27
C ARG A 147 -36.21 -33.62 -5.01
N ARG A 148 -36.77 -33.56 -6.21
CA ARG A 148 -36.87 -32.32 -7.01
C ARG A 148 -38.16 -31.57 -6.66
N CYS A 149 -38.18 -30.94 -5.49
CA CYS A 149 -39.30 -30.18 -4.96
C CYS A 149 -38.98 -28.69 -4.80
N CYS A 150 -39.92 -27.81 -5.19
CA CYS A 150 -39.70 -26.38 -5.00
C CYS A 150 -39.61 -26.06 -3.49
N PRO A 151 -38.56 -25.34 -3.03
CA PRO A 151 -38.42 -24.98 -1.62
C PRO A 151 -39.58 -24.15 -1.05
N LEU A 152 -40.25 -23.37 -1.91
CA LEU A 152 -41.31 -22.45 -1.51
C LEU A 152 -42.70 -23.10 -1.57
N CYS A 153 -43.06 -23.66 -2.72
CA CYS A 153 -44.42 -24.17 -2.94
C CYS A 153 -44.54 -25.69 -2.94
N ARG A 154 -43.43 -26.42 -2.75
CA ARG A 154 -43.37 -27.89 -2.66
C ARG A 154 -43.97 -28.64 -3.87
N ARG A 155 -44.17 -27.95 -5.01
CA ARG A 155 -44.65 -28.59 -6.25
C ARG A 155 -43.58 -29.52 -6.81
N GLU A 156 -44.01 -30.71 -7.20
CA GLU A 156 -43.24 -31.76 -7.87
C GLU A 156 -44.08 -32.33 -9.04
N PRO A 157 -43.48 -32.64 -10.20
CA PRO A 157 -42.17 -32.21 -10.69
C PRO A 157 -42.20 -30.77 -11.23
N TYR A 158 -41.04 -30.11 -11.30
CA TYR A 158 -40.87 -28.82 -11.99
C TYR A 158 -39.84 -28.94 -13.11
N GLU A 159 -39.94 -28.04 -14.10
CA GLU A 159 -38.88 -27.81 -15.10
C GLU A 159 -38.01 -26.61 -14.68
N THR A 160 -36.77 -26.58 -15.17
CA THR A 160 -35.76 -25.58 -14.80
C THR A 160 -35.22 -24.82 -16.00
N ARG A 161 -35.33 -23.49 -15.98
CA ARG A 161 -34.75 -22.59 -16.99
C ARG A 161 -33.72 -21.66 -16.37
N VAL A 162 -32.54 -21.53 -16.99
CA VAL A 162 -31.52 -20.57 -16.54
C VAL A 162 -31.93 -19.16 -16.96
N ILE A 163 -31.89 -18.22 -16.02
CA ILE A 163 -32.20 -16.80 -16.24
C ILE A 163 -31.06 -15.91 -15.74
N HIS A 164 -31.01 -14.68 -16.25
CA HIS A 164 -29.96 -13.69 -15.92
C HIS A 164 -30.53 -12.36 -15.37
N ASP A 165 -31.81 -12.34 -14.98
CA ASP A 165 -32.51 -11.12 -14.59
C ASP A 165 -31.88 -10.46 -13.34
N GLY A 166 -31.52 -11.21 -12.30
CA GLY A 166 -30.82 -10.66 -11.14
C GLY A 166 -29.43 -10.10 -11.48
N ALA A 167 -28.74 -10.63 -12.51
CA ALA A 167 -27.47 -10.10 -12.98
C ALA A 167 -27.66 -8.77 -13.72
N LYS A 168 -28.73 -8.66 -14.53
CA LYS A 168 -29.14 -7.39 -15.14
C LYS A 168 -29.45 -6.33 -14.09
N LEU A 169 -30.29 -6.65 -13.10
CA LEU A 169 -30.62 -5.73 -11.99
C LEU A 169 -29.38 -5.32 -11.20
N TYR A 170 -28.45 -6.24 -10.95
CA TYR A 170 -27.20 -5.93 -10.26
C TYR A 170 -26.30 -4.98 -11.07
N ARG A 171 -26.18 -5.21 -12.40
CA ARG A 171 -25.44 -4.32 -13.30
C ARG A 171 -26.04 -2.91 -13.31
N GLU A 172 -27.37 -2.79 -13.33
CA GLU A 172 -28.08 -1.50 -13.23
C GLU A 172 -27.80 -0.81 -11.89
N LYS A 173 -27.90 -1.52 -10.75
CA LYS A 173 -27.53 -1.00 -9.42
C LYS A 173 -26.08 -0.48 -9.41
N CYS A 174 -25.14 -1.24 -9.97
CA CYS A 174 -23.74 -0.81 -10.09
C CYS A 174 -23.58 0.44 -10.95
N ALA A 175 -24.26 0.51 -12.10
CA ALA A 175 -24.22 1.67 -12.99
C ALA A 175 -24.72 2.93 -12.27
N VAL A 176 -25.83 2.85 -11.54
CA VAL A 176 -26.36 3.97 -10.74
C VAL A 176 -25.36 4.42 -9.68
N ARG A 177 -24.70 3.49 -8.98
CA ARG A 177 -23.66 3.84 -7.98
C ARG A 177 -22.47 4.57 -8.60
N ILE A 178 -22.01 4.13 -9.77
CA ILE A 178 -20.91 4.79 -10.48
C ILE A 178 -21.34 6.18 -10.95
N GLN A 179 -22.52 6.28 -11.58
CA GLN A 179 -23.06 7.53 -12.08
C GLN A 179 -23.27 8.56 -10.97
N THR A 180 -23.84 8.15 -9.84
CA THR A 180 -24.06 9.03 -8.67
C THR A 180 -22.74 9.52 -8.08
N CYS A 181 -21.75 8.63 -7.93
CA CYS A 181 -20.40 9.00 -7.48
C CYS A 181 -19.75 10.02 -8.43
N TRP A 182 -19.80 9.76 -9.74
CA TRP A 182 -19.23 10.66 -10.75
C TRP A 182 -19.94 12.01 -10.80
N ARG A 183 -21.29 12.03 -10.79
CA ARG A 183 -22.08 13.27 -10.75
C ARG A 183 -21.73 14.09 -9.50
N GLY A 184 -21.59 13.44 -8.34
CA GLY A 184 -21.15 14.09 -7.11
C GLY A 184 -19.73 14.65 -7.20
N PHE A 185 -18.80 13.91 -7.82
CA PHE A 185 -17.43 14.39 -8.05
C PHE A 185 -17.42 15.60 -8.99
N ALA A 186 -18.13 15.54 -10.11
CA ALA A 186 -18.23 16.63 -11.08
C ALA A 186 -18.82 17.90 -10.44
N ALA A 187 -19.91 17.75 -9.67
CA ALA A 187 -20.51 18.85 -8.92
C ALA A 187 -19.53 19.48 -7.92
N ARG A 188 -18.81 18.67 -7.13
CA ARG A 188 -17.80 19.17 -6.19
C ARG A 188 -16.63 19.86 -6.89
N LYS A 189 -16.19 19.34 -8.05
CA LYS A 189 -15.13 19.97 -8.86
C LYS A 189 -15.57 21.36 -9.33
N SER A 190 -16.78 21.48 -9.87
CA SER A 190 -17.36 22.77 -10.28
C SER A 190 -17.54 23.72 -9.08
N TYR A 191 -18.11 23.22 -7.98
CA TYR A 191 -18.35 24.01 -6.77
C TYR A 191 -17.05 24.55 -6.14
N ARG A 192 -15.94 23.80 -6.19
CA ARG A 192 -14.63 24.30 -5.75
C ARG A 192 -14.17 25.54 -6.53
N ALA A 193 -14.43 25.59 -7.84
CA ALA A 193 -14.10 26.77 -8.65
C ALA A 193 -14.97 27.97 -8.27
N VAL A 194 -16.28 27.75 -8.08
CA VAL A 194 -17.21 28.79 -7.65
C VAL A 194 -16.85 29.35 -6.27
N ARG A 195 -16.48 28.48 -5.31
CA ARG A 195 -16.05 28.88 -3.96
C ARG A 195 -14.81 29.77 -3.95
N LYS A 196 -13.95 29.70 -4.98
CA LYS A 196 -12.78 30.59 -5.12
C LYS A 196 -13.14 32.00 -5.62
N LEU A 197 -14.31 32.17 -6.23
CA LEU A 197 -14.74 33.42 -6.86
C LEU A 197 -15.80 34.15 -6.04
N ILE A 198 -16.70 33.40 -5.39
CA ILE A 198 -17.85 33.96 -4.69
C ILE A 198 -17.61 33.89 -3.17
N PRO A 199 -17.62 35.02 -2.46
CA PRO A 199 -17.50 35.04 -1.00
C PRO A 199 -18.66 34.29 -0.32
N PRO A 200 -18.39 33.48 0.71
CA PRO A 200 -19.44 32.85 1.51
C PRO A 200 -20.33 33.87 2.24
N ASN A 201 -21.62 33.56 2.42
CA ASN A 201 -22.55 34.41 3.17
C ASN A 201 -22.30 34.39 4.69
N HIS A 202 -21.86 33.25 5.24
CA HIS A 202 -21.64 33.11 6.69
C HIS A 202 -20.46 33.97 7.15
N PRO A 203 -20.59 34.78 8.22
CA PRO A 203 -19.62 35.81 8.58
C PRO A 203 -18.21 35.26 8.87
N GLN A 204 -18.11 34.13 9.57
CA GLN A 204 -16.80 33.51 9.87
C GLN A 204 -16.10 32.95 8.63
N LEU A 205 -16.87 32.36 7.70
CA LEU A 205 -16.32 31.79 6.46
C LEU A 205 -15.94 32.90 5.49
N ARG A 206 -16.71 33.99 5.48
CA ARG A 206 -16.40 35.21 4.73
C ARG A 206 -15.10 35.83 5.20
N ARG A 207 -14.86 35.93 6.51
CA ARG A 207 -13.59 36.43 7.07
C ARG A 207 -12.40 35.60 6.58
N ARG A 208 -12.46 34.27 6.73
CA ARG A 208 -11.41 33.35 6.25
C ARG A 208 -11.17 33.47 4.74
N TYR A 209 -12.23 33.58 3.95
CA TYR A 209 -12.13 33.77 2.50
C TYR A 209 -11.33 35.02 2.13
N PHE A 210 -11.63 36.16 2.77
CA PHE A 210 -10.91 37.41 2.50
C PHE A 210 -9.49 37.40 3.07
N GLU A 211 -9.26 36.73 4.19
CA GLU A 211 -7.93 36.52 4.76
C GLU A 211 -7.02 35.73 3.81
N GLU A 212 -7.50 34.58 3.30
CA GLU A 212 -6.80 33.79 2.27
C GLU A 212 -6.53 34.62 1.01
N LYS A 213 -7.51 35.40 0.54
CA LYS A 213 -7.34 36.28 -0.64
C LYS A 213 -6.34 37.40 -0.40
N PHE A 214 -6.34 38.01 0.78
CA PHE A 214 -5.39 39.04 1.14
C PHE A 214 -3.97 38.46 1.23
N GLN A 215 -3.83 37.26 1.79
CA GLN A 215 -2.56 36.56 1.83
C GLN A 215 -2.03 36.25 0.42
N GLU A 216 -2.87 35.76 -0.51
CA GLU A 216 -2.48 35.55 -1.91
C GLU A 216 -1.94 36.85 -2.56
N ILE A 217 -2.59 37.99 -2.33
CA ILE A 217 -2.16 39.29 -2.84
C ILE A 217 -0.86 39.75 -2.17
N ASN A 218 -0.76 39.62 -0.85
CA ASN A 218 0.41 40.02 -0.09
C ASN A 218 1.64 39.20 -0.50
N GLU A 219 1.50 37.88 -0.62
CA GLU A 219 2.57 37.01 -1.12
C GLU A 219 2.96 37.36 -2.56
N SER A 220 2.00 37.71 -3.42
CA SER A 220 2.29 38.20 -4.77
C SER A 220 3.08 39.51 -4.74
N LEU A 221 2.71 40.44 -3.85
CA LEU A 221 3.38 41.74 -3.71
C LEU A 221 4.79 41.56 -3.16
N VAL A 222 4.96 40.82 -2.07
CA VAL A 222 6.27 40.49 -1.49
C VAL A 222 7.15 39.85 -2.55
N ARG A 223 6.64 38.87 -3.31
CA ARG A 223 7.41 38.25 -4.41
C ARG A 223 7.82 39.25 -5.48
N SER A 224 6.99 40.24 -5.80
CA SER A 224 7.36 41.29 -6.75
C SER A 224 8.40 42.27 -6.19
N CYS A 225 8.40 42.51 -4.89
CA CYS A 225 9.32 43.44 -4.22
C CYS A 225 10.66 42.80 -3.81
N CYS A 226 10.71 41.47 -3.60
CA CYS A 226 11.90 40.73 -3.13
C CYS A 226 12.95 40.42 -4.22
N SER A 227 13.01 41.18 -5.32
CA SER A 227 13.81 40.76 -6.48
C SER A 227 15.26 41.28 -6.52
N ASP A 228 15.70 42.15 -5.60
CA ASP A 228 17.02 42.80 -5.78
C ASP A 228 17.81 43.07 -4.49
N VAL A 229 17.15 43.19 -3.34
CA VAL A 229 17.83 43.61 -2.09
C VAL A 229 18.75 42.52 -1.55
N GLU A 230 18.31 41.26 -1.54
CA GLU A 230 19.14 40.16 -1.03
C GLU A 230 20.36 39.91 -1.91
N VAL A 231 20.22 40.01 -3.22
CA VAL A 231 21.33 39.88 -4.18
C VAL A 231 22.31 41.05 -4.03
N PHE A 232 21.81 42.28 -3.88
CA PHE A 232 22.65 43.45 -3.61
C PHE A 232 23.42 43.32 -2.29
N LEU A 233 22.78 42.90 -1.20
CA LEU A 233 23.45 42.74 0.09
C LEU A 233 24.52 41.64 0.03
N LEU A 234 24.26 40.54 -0.69
CA LEU A 234 25.26 39.49 -0.91
C LEU A 234 26.47 39.99 -1.71
N ASP A 235 26.27 40.87 -2.69
CA ASP A 235 27.37 41.49 -3.44
C ASP A 235 28.21 42.44 -2.57
N VAL A 236 27.56 43.24 -1.71
CA VAL A 236 28.24 44.09 -0.72
C VAL A 236 29.08 43.25 0.26
N ASP A 237 28.53 42.15 0.78
CA ASP A 237 29.28 41.28 1.69
C ASP A 237 30.48 40.63 1.00
N GLN A 238 30.34 40.22 -0.26
CA GLN A 238 31.44 39.65 -1.06
C GLN A 238 32.54 40.67 -1.32
N THR A 239 32.18 41.91 -1.67
CA THR A 239 33.17 42.98 -1.91
C THR A 239 33.91 43.37 -0.63
N VAL A 240 33.21 43.42 0.51
CA VAL A 240 33.83 43.67 1.82
C VAL A 240 34.76 42.51 2.22
N ALA A 241 34.35 41.26 1.99
CA ALA A 241 35.19 40.09 2.25
C ALA A 241 36.48 40.12 1.42
N ALA A 242 36.36 40.36 0.11
CA ALA A 242 37.51 40.47 -0.78
C ALA A 242 38.48 41.59 -0.36
N SER A 243 37.94 42.74 0.08
CA SER A 243 38.75 43.85 0.60
C SER A 243 39.53 43.45 1.87
N ARG A 244 38.87 42.77 2.82
CA ARG A 244 39.52 42.27 4.04
C ARG A 244 40.65 41.28 3.75
N ASP A 245 40.49 40.44 2.74
CA ASP A 245 41.54 39.48 2.36
C ASP A 245 42.79 40.17 1.80
N VAL A 246 42.63 41.27 1.05
CA VAL A 246 43.77 42.09 0.62
C VAL A 246 44.51 42.69 1.82
N PHE A 247 43.79 43.23 2.81
CA PHE A 247 44.41 43.77 4.02
C PHE A 247 45.16 42.69 4.82
N ARG A 248 44.61 41.48 4.92
CA ARG A 248 45.27 40.35 5.59
C ARG A 248 46.59 39.97 4.91
N LEU A 249 46.63 39.95 3.58
CA LEU A 249 47.86 39.66 2.84
C LEU A 249 48.94 40.72 3.09
N PHE A 250 48.54 42.00 3.21
CA PHE A 250 49.45 43.09 3.50
C PHE A 250 50.03 42.99 4.92
N ASP A 251 49.18 42.69 5.92
CA ASP A 251 49.60 42.45 7.30
C ASP A 251 50.57 41.25 7.41
N GLN A 252 50.34 40.18 6.64
CA GLN A 252 51.22 39.01 6.61
C GLN A 252 52.59 39.34 6.02
N GLN A 253 52.64 40.13 4.94
CA GLN A 253 53.92 40.60 4.39
C GLN A 253 54.66 41.50 5.38
N GLN A 254 53.97 42.38 6.09
CA GLN A 254 54.61 43.27 7.06
C GLN A 254 55.17 42.52 8.27
N LYS A 255 54.48 41.47 8.75
CA LYS A 255 54.97 40.60 9.83
C LYS A 255 56.22 39.82 9.45
N SER A 256 56.29 39.29 8.23
CA SER A 256 57.47 38.55 7.75
C SER A 256 58.77 39.35 7.71
N VAL A 257 58.70 40.69 7.70
CA VAL A 257 59.87 41.57 7.63
C VAL A 257 60.41 41.96 9.02
N LEU A 258 59.63 41.77 10.09
CA LEU A 258 59.97 42.28 11.43
C LEU A 258 60.27 41.18 12.47
N GLU A 259 60.03 39.89 12.16
CA GLU A 259 60.06 38.81 13.16
C GLU A 259 61.41 38.05 13.28
N GLU A 260 62.36 38.16 12.33
CA GLU A 260 63.60 37.36 12.37
C GLU A 260 64.66 37.80 13.40
N GLU A 261 64.68 39.07 13.85
CA GLU A 261 65.72 39.56 14.77
C GLU A 261 65.28 39.63 16.25
N GLY A 262 63.97 39.59 16.53
CA GLY A 262 63.42 39.76 17.88
C GLY A 262 63.24 38.46 18.69
N GLU A 263 62.95 37.35 18.02
CA GLU A 263 62.58 36.09 18.68
C GLU A 263 63.77 35.41 19.38
N GLU A 264 64.99 35.52 18.84
CA GLU A 264 66.15 34.79 19.36
C GLU A 264 66.59 35.30 20.75
N GLU A 265 66.51 36.61 20.97
CA GLU A 265 66.85 37.26 22.25
C GLU A 265 65.81 36.98 23.34
N GLU A 266 64.53 36.80 22.96
CA GLU A 266 63.47 36.43 23.89
C GLU A 266 63.60 34.99 24.40
N TRP A 267 63.94 34.05 23.51
CA TRP A 267 64.19 32.64 23.89
C TRP A 267 65.45 32.46 24.72
N ARG A 268 66.49 33.28 24.48
CA ARG A 268 67.69 33.31 25.33
C ARG A 268 67.33 33.66 26.77
N LYS A 269 66.52 34.71 26.98
CA LYS A 269 66.04 35.12 28.31
C LYS A 269 65.14 34.07 28.96
N ALA A 270 64.27 33.41 28.19
CA ALA A 270 63.42 32.34 28.70
C ALA A 270 64.23 31.13 29.18
N ARG A 271 65.32 30.78 28.48
CA ARG A 271 66.21 29.69 28.85
C ARG A 271 67.00 29.99 30.13
N GLU A 272 67.54 31.20 30.26
CA GLU A 272 68.23 31.63 31.48
C GLU A 272 67.32 31.59 32.72
N LYS A 273 66.07 32.07 32.58
CA LYS A 273 65.06 32.00 33.66
C LYS A 273 64.69 30.58 34.04
N ALA A 274 64.61 29.65 33.07
CA ALA A 274 64.30 28.26 33.36
C ALA A 274 65.42 27.57 34.16
N VAL A 275 66.69 27.87 33.84
CA VAL A 275 67.84 27.37 34.61
C VAL A 275 67.86 27.95 36.03
N GLN A 276 67.56 29.24 36.20
CA GLN A 276 67.51 29.87 37.53
C GLN A 276 66.43 29.29 38.45
N ARG A 277 65.34 28.75 37.89
CA ARG A 277 64.25 28.14 38.68
C ARG A 277 64.58 26.73 39.19
N ASP A 278 65.63 26.10 38.68
CA ASP A 278 66.15 24.77 39.08
C ASP A 278 65.05 23.70 39.27
N ILE A 279 64.07 23.69 38.36
CA ILE A 279 62.96 22.73 38.40
C ILE A 279 63.46 21.40 37.81
N SER A 280 63.56 20.37 38.65
CA SER A 280 64.08 19.05 38.28
C SER A 280 62.99 18.04 37.90
N ASP A 281 61.74 18.29 38.31
CA ASP A 281 60.57 17.43 38.07
C ASP A 281 59.52 18.14 37.22
N CYS A 282 58.82 17.38 36.38
CA CYS A 282 57.75 17.91 35.52
C CYS A 282 56.50 18.24 36.37
N PRO A 283 56.02 19.50 36.42
CA PRO A 283 54.85 19.90 37.21
C PRO A 283 53.55 19.13 36.94
N ILE A 284 53.37 18.59 35.72
CA ILE A 284 52.14 17.87 35.34
C ILE A 284 52.14 16.43 35.87
N CYS A 285 53.30 15.76 35.89
CA CYS A 285 53.39 14.33 36.23
C CYS A 285 54.29 14.03 37.42
N LEU A 286 54.88 15.06 38.04
CA LEU A 286 55.77 15.00 39.20
C LEU A 286 56.93 14.00 39.05
N THR A 287 57.38 13.79 37.80
CA THR A 287 58.44 12.85 37.45
C THR A 287 59.69 13.62 36.97
N PRO A 288 60.92 13.16 37.25
CA PRO A 288 62.14 13.86 36.85
C PRO A 288 62.21 14.16 35.36
N LEU A 289 62.53 15.41 35.02
CA LEU A 289 62.73 15.89 33.64
C LEU A 289 63.98 15.28 32.98
N HIS A 290 64.87 14.69 33.76
CA HIS A 290 66.11 14.05 33.31
C HIS A 290 65.93 12.57 32.93
N SER A 291 64.69 12.07 32.89
CA SER A 291 64.41 10.67 32.54
C SER A 291 64.67 10.43 31.04
N THR A 292 65.57 9.50 30.72
CA THR A 292 66.14 9.28 29.38
C THR A 292 65.14 8.88 28.28
N SER A 293 63.87 8.68 28.60
CA SER A 293 62.83 8.22 27.66
C SER A 293 61.80 9.28 27.25
N ARG A 294 61.84 10.51 27.80
CA ARG A 294 60.83 11.55 27.51
C ARG A 294 61.47 12.86 27.01
N GLN A 295 60.94 13.44 25.95
CA GLN A 295 61.38 14.75 25.44
C GLN A 295 60.86 15.88 26.33
N VAL A 296 61.69 16.89 26.59
CA VAL A 296 61.36 18.08 27.40
C VAL A 296 61.25 19.31 26.50
N LEU A 297 60.24 20.15 26.76
CA LEU A 297 59.95 21.39 26.05
C LEU A 297 60.11 22.59 26.98
N LEU A 298 60.70 23.66 26.46
CA LEU A 298 60.70 24.98 27.09
C LEU A 298 59.56 25.83 26.50
N LEU A 299 58.69 26.31 27.38
CA LEU A 299 57.63 27.26 27.05
C LEU A 299 58.14 28.71 27.12
N SER A 300 57.49 29.63 26.40
CA SER A 300 57.77 31.07 26.45
C SER A 300 57.68 31.67 27.87
N CYS A 301 56.88 31.06 28.73
CA CYS A 301 56.79 31.38 30.16
C CYS A 301 57.95 30.84 31.02
N SER A 302 59.03 30.33 30.40
CA SER A 302 60.25 29.79 31.05
C SER A 302 60.00 28.59 31.97
N HIS A 303 59.08 27.70 31.58
CA HIS A 303 58.78 26.45 32.28
C HIS A 303 59.16 25.24 31.42
N LEU A 304 59.62 24.16 32.08
CA LEU A 304 60.02 22.90 31.44
C LEU A 304 58.97 21.81 31.69
N LEU A 305 58.50 21.18 30.62
CA LEU A 305 57.49 20.11 30.67
C LEU A 305 57.87 18.95 29.75
N HIS A 306 57.40 17.73 30.07
CA HIS A 306 57.46 16.66 29.08
C HIS A 306 56.50 16.97 27.91
N GLU A 307 56.96 16.73 26.68
CA GLU A 307 56.15 16.92 25.45
C GLU A 307 54.83 16.14 25.53
N SER A 308 54.87 14.90 26.02
CA SER A 308 53.67 14.07 26.18
C SER A 308 52.70 14.62 27.23
N CYS A 309 53.20 15.24 28.30
CA CYS A 309 52.37 15.84 29.34
C CYS A 309 51.68 17.11 28.85
N LEU A 310 52.38 17.96 28.08
CA LEU A 310 51.81 19.17 27.49
C LEU A 310 50.70 18.83 26.49
N GLN A 311 50.96 17.88 25.57
CA GLN A 311 49.95 17.44 24.61
C GLN A 311 48.72 16.82 25.28
N ALA A 312 48.90 16.09 26.39
CA ALA A 312 47.79 15.54 27.15
C ALA A 312 46.95 16.66 27.79
N PHE A 313 47.60 17.71 28.31
CA PHE A 313 46.93 18.86 28.90
C PHE A 313 46.12 19.67 27.87
N GLU A 314 46.70 19.96 26.69
CA GLU A 314 46.01 20.68 25.62
C GLU A 314 44.77 19.93 25.12
N ARG A 315 44.82 18.60 25.03
CA ARG A 315 43.66 17.77 24.67
C ARG A 315 42.55 17.80 25.72
N PHE A 316 42.89 17.99 27.00
CA PHE A 316 41.92 18.03 28.09
C PHE A 316 41.22 19.40 28.21
N CYS A 317 41.81 20.46 27.65
CA CYS A 317 41.25 21.82 27.64
C CYS A 317 40.96 22.33 26.21
N PRO A 318 39.88 21.85 25.54
CA PRO A 318 39.50 22.32 24.20
C PRO A 318 38.74 23.65 24.26
N GLY A 319 39.41 24.72 24.69
CA GLY A 319 38.90 26.10 24.64
C GLY A 319 39.83 26.98 23.82
N GLU A 320 39.29 28.00 23.13
CA GLU A 320 40.03 28.90 22.22
C GLU A 320 41.19 29.68 22.88
N THR A 321 41.34 29.60 24.21
CA THR A 321 42.56 29.99 24.95
C THR A 321 42.81 29.03 26.13
N PRO A 322 43.65 27.98 25.97
CA PRO A 322 44.00 27.09 27.07
C PRO A 322 44.76 27.86 28.17
N PRO A 323 44.33 27.80 29.45
CA PRO A 323 45.08 28.41 30.55
C PRO A 323 46.45 27.72 30.68
N ALA A 324 47.51 28.49 30.93
CA ALA A 324 48.86 27.93 31.01
C ALA A 324 48.96 26.88 32.13
N PRO A 325 49.60 25.71 31.90
CA PRO A 325 49.71 24.64 32.90
C PRO A 325 50.40 25.05 34.21
N CYS A 326 51.13 26.18 34.16
CA CYS A 326 51.99 26.71 35.22
C CYS A 326 51.36 27.85 36.03
N ALA A 327 50.10 28.22 35.79
CA ALA A 327 49.43 29.36 36.43
C ALA A 327 49.12 29.21 37.95
N ALA A 328 49.66 28.17 38.62
CA ALA A 328 49.42 27.91 40.04
C ALA A 328 50.59 28.27 40.98
N ALA A 329 51.70 28.85 40.47
CA ALA A 329 52.82 29.32 41.29
C ALA A 329 53.14 30.80 40.99
N ASP A 330 52.68 31.68 41.89
CA ASP A 330 53.07 33.09 42.08
C ASP A 330 53.77 33.80 40.92
N THR A 331 53.02 34.12 39.86
CA THR A 331 53.43 35.12 38.85
C THR A 331 52.24 36.01 38.46
N PRO A 332 52.41 37.34 38.33
CA PRO A 332 51.31 38.26 38.06
C PRO A 332 50.66 38.00 36.68
N PRO A 333 49.34 38.15 36.57
CA PRO A 333 48.59 37.82 35.36
C PRO A 333 48.87 38.88 34.28
N GLY A 334 49.53 38.49 33.19
CA GLY A 334 49.78 39.41 32.08
C GLY A 334 50.82 38.99 31.03
N LEU A 335 51.51 37.85 31.20
CA LEU A 335 52.57 37.42 30.27
C LEU A 335 52.39 36.01 29.68
N CYS A 336 51.27 35.31 29.97
CA CYS A 336 51.00 34.02 29.35
C CYS A 336 49.98 34.17 28.20
N GLY A 337 50.50 34.50 27.02
CA GLY A 337 49.76 34.32 25.76
C GLY A 337 49.48 32.83 25.50
N ALA A 338 48.45 32.56 24.70
CA ALA A 338 47.99 31.21 24.36
C ALA A 338 49.15 30.29 23.89
N PRO A 339 49.13 28.98 24.21
CA PRO A 339 50.22 28.05 23.92
C PRO A 339 50.23 27.59 22.45
N THR A 340 49.76 28.40 21.50
CA THR A 340 49.68 27.97 20.10
C THR A 340 50.88 28.35 19.26
N HIS A 341 51.79 29.22 19.71
CA HIS A 341 52.93 29.57 18.88
C HIS A 341 54.21 29.71 19.70
N ILE A 342 55.23 28.98 19.23
CA ILE A 342 56.64 29.02 19.61
C ILE A 342 56.99 28.11 20.82
N LEU A 343 57.46 26.89 20.51
CA LEU A 343 58.01 25.89 21.43
C LEU A 343 59.46 25.60 21.03
N GLN A 344 60.41 25.63 21.98
CA GLN A 344 61.77 25.18 21.71
C GLN A 344 62.01 23.78 22.29
N LYS A 345 62.33 22.81 21.43
CA LYS A 345 62.77 21.47 21.86
C LYS A 345 64.16 21.55 22.46
N ILE A 346 64.31 21.14 23.72
CA ILE A 346 65.63 21.02 24.36
C ILE A 346 65.95 19.53 24.49
N ARG A 347 67.02 19.07 23.83
CA ARG A 347 67.59 17.74 24.10
C ARG A 347 68.45 17.84 25.36
N ASN A 348 68.14 17.01 26.35
CA ASN A 348 68.86 16.70 27.60
C ASN A 348 70.09 17.56 27.90
N VAL A 349 69.98 18.43 28.91
CA VAL A 349 71.13 19.06 29.55
C VAL A 349 71.83 17.98 30.40
N GLU A 350 73.02 17.56 29.98
CA GLU A 350 73.90 16.73 30.81
C GLU A 350 74.26 17.51 32.09
N SER A 351 73.82 17.00 33.24
CA SER A 351 74.23 17.53 34.54
C SER A 351 75.71 17.21 34.79
N THR A 352 76.60 18.16 34.53
CA THR A 352 77.99 18.09 34.99
C THR A 352 78.06 18.44 36.49
N LYS A 353 77.61 17.52 37.35
CA LYS A 353 78.04 17.50 38.75
C LYS A 353 79.42 16.83 38.81
N THR A 354 80.48 17.64 38.76
CA THR A 354 81.82 17.20 39.18
C THR A 354 81.89 17.27 40.71
N CYS A 355 82.33 16.17 41.30
CA CYS A 355 82.59 16.03 42.72
C CYS A 355 83.83 16.86 43.09
N GLY A 356 83.73 17.63 44.17
CA GLY A 356 84.80 18.37 44.84
C GLY A 356 84.34 18.77 46.22
#